data_AF-A0A2D6Q1F0-F1
#
_entry.id   AF-A0A2D6Q1F0-F1
#
_cell.length_a   1.000
_cell.length_b   1.000
_cell.length_c   1.000
_cell.angle_alpha   90.00
_cell.angle_beta   90.00
_cell.angle_gamma   90.00
#
_symmetry.space_group_name_H-M   'P 1'
#
loop_
_entity.id
_entity.type
_entity.pdbx_description
1 polymer ?
#
loop_
_entity_poly.entity_id
_entity_poly.type
_entity_poly.pdbx_seq_one_letter_code
_entity_poly.pdbx_strand_id
1 'polypeptide(L)'
;IEKSLGIEDHLTTMTNVERHSRIHTYRGGTFSIERLRQTLAFAKEHAEFSPELIEIAHWPEDFSEVSREDLEGLKTIATDFGCEVWLTAHTSRETEVDASGLPAVLAPFAELLSVVISMEPEARRVLLKFVKVHDGAPPAGINLDFDPRRMLLRWR
;
A
#
# COMPACT_ATOMS: atom_id res chain seq x y z
N ILE A 1 -19.44 12.89 2.89
CA ILE A 1 -18.61 11.73 2.50
C ILE A 1 -17.97 12.02 1.13
N GLU A 2 -18.75 12.17 0.07
CA GLU A 2 -18.27 12.56 -1.28
C GLU A 2 -17.48 13.89 -1.29
N LYS A 3 -17.99 14.92 -0.60
CA LYS A 3 -17.37 16.24 -0.53
C LYS A 3 -16.02 16.32 0.20
N SER A 4 -15.68 15.36 1.07
CA SER A 4 -14.42 15.41 1.85
C SER A 4 -13.26 14.70 1.17
N LEU A 5 -13.53 13.86 0.16
CA LEU A 5 -12.51 13.17 -0.65
C LEU A 5 -12.41 13.75 -2.08
N GLY A 6 -13.27 14.71 -2.44
CA GLY A 6 -13.35 15.22 -3.82
C GLY A 6 -13.89 14.20 -4.83
N ILE A 7 -14.44 13.07 -4.35
CA ILE A 7 -15.03 12.03 -5.20
C ILE A 7 -16.48 12.45 -5.44
N GLU A 8 -16.72 13.16 -6.55
CA GLU A 8 -18.05 13.69 -6.91
C GLU A 8 -19.07 12.57 -7.20
N ASP A 9 -18.63 11.43 -7.72
CA ASP A 9 -19.47 10.26 -8.02
C ASP A 9 -18.78 8.96 -7.63
N HIS A 10 -19.04 8.52 -6.40
CA HIS A 10 -18.44 7.32 -5.83
C HIS A 10 -18.75 6.04 -6.61
N LEU A 11 -19.96 5.88 -7.15
CA LEU A 11 -20.34 4.66 -7.88
C LEU A 11 -19.61 4.57 -9.21
N THR A 12 -19.51 5.70 -9.92
CA THR A 12 -18.73 5.77 -11.16
C THR A 12 -17.25 5.54 -10.89
N THR A 13 -16.68 6.16 -9.84
CA THR A 13 -15.29 5.91 -9.45
C THR A 13 -15.03 4.45 -9.13
N MET A 14 -15.87 3.81 -8.31
CA MET A 14 -15.70 2.40 -7.95
C MET A 14 -15.82 1.49 -9.18
N THR A 15 -16.80 1.75 -10.04
CA THR A 15 -16.98 1.02 -11.31
C THR A 15 -15.75 1.16 -12.21
N ASN A 16 -15.16 2.35 -12.26
CA ASN A 16 -13.94 2.59 -13.03
C ASN A 16 -12.75 1.83 -12.45
N VAL A 17 -12.58 1.83 -11.12
CA VAL A 17 -11.53 1.03 -10.46
C VAL A 17 -11.72 -0.45 -10.78
N GLU A 18 -12.93 -0.99 -10.60
CA GLU A 18 -13.22 -2.41 -10.87
C GLU A 18 -12.88 -2.79 -12.33
N ARG A 19 -13.30 -1.97 -13.30
CA ARG A 19 -13.08 -2.23 -14.74
C ARG A 19 -11.61 -2.19 -15.16
N HIS A 20 -10.79 -1.40 -14.48
CA HIS A 20 -9.37 -1.21 -14.80
C HIS A 20 -8.45 -1.91 -13.78
N SER A 21 -9.02 -2.62 -12.81
CA SER A 21 -8.25 -3.43 -11.86
C SER A 21 -7.81 -4.75 -12.51
N ARG A 22 -6.59 -5.17 -12.22
CA ARG A 22 -6.09 -6.48 -12.63
C ARG A 22 -5.45 -7.18 -11.46
N ILE A 23 -6.01 -8.31 -11.07
CA ILE A 23 -5.46 -9.17 -10.02
C ILE A 23 -4.50 -10.15 -10.67
N HIS A 24 -3.24 -10.11 -10.25
CA HIS A 24 -2.21 -11.06 -10.66
C HIS A 24 -1.66 -11.79 -9.45
N THR A 25 -1.52 -13.11 -9.54
CA THR A 25 -1.07 -13.95 -8.42
C THR A 25 0.19 -14.69 -8.80
N TYR A 26 1.23 -14.53 -7.99
CA TYR A 26 2.42 -15.36 -8.06
C TYR A 26 2.22 -16.60 -7.19
N ARG A 27 2.66 -17.77 -7.66
CA ARG A 27 2.67 -18.98 -6.82
C ARG A 27 3.71 -18.83 -5.70
N GLY A 28 3.51 -19.51 -4.58
CA GLY A 28 4.34 -19.36 -3.38
C GLY A 28 5.85 -19.40 -3.66
N GLY A 29 6.58 -18.41 -3.13
CA GLY A 29 8.04 -18.25 -3.30
C GLY A 29 8.51 -17.85 -4.70
N THR A 30 7.59 -17.59 -5.64
CA THR A 30 7.95 -17.28 -7.03
C THR A 30 7.91 -15.79 -7.38
N PHE A 31 7.52 -14.94 -6.43
CA PHE A 31 7.58 -13.50 -6.59
C PHE A 31 9.03 -13.02 -6.54
N SER A 32 9.37 -12.08 -7.41
CA SER A 32 10.59 -11.29 -7.33
C SER A 32 10.37 -9.96 -8.04
N ILE A 33 11.16 -8.95 -7.70
CA ILE A 33 11.11 -7.63 -8.35
C ILE A 33 11.27 -7.74 -9.87
N GLU A 34 12.18 -8.61 -10.31
CA GLU A 34 12.41 -8.84 -11.74
C GLU A 34 11.20 -9.46 -12.43
N ARG A 35 10.53 -10.43 -11.79
CA ARG A 35 9.29 -11.02 -12.34
C ARG A 35 8.14 -10.04 -12.37
N LEU A 36 8.03 -9.16 -11.37
CA LEU A 36 7.06 -8.07 -11.39
C LEU A 36 7.32 -7.16 -12.60
N ARG A 37 8.56 -6.72 -12.81
CA ARG A 37 8.94 -5.90 -13.98
C ARG A 37 8.59 -6.58 -15.29
N GLN A 38 8.90 -7.86 -15.45
CA GLN A 38 8.56 -8.64 -16.66
C GLN A 38 7.04 -8.73 -16.86
N THR A 39 6.28 -8.94 -15.78
CA THR A 39 4.81 -9.01 -15.82
C THR A 39 4.20 -7.69 -16.27
N LEU A 40 4.73 -6.57 -15.77
CA LEU A 40 4.28 -5.22 -16.13
C LEU A 40 4.66 -4.87 -17.57
N ALA A 41 5.88 -5.21 -18.00
CA ALA A 41 6.32 -5.00 -19.39
C ALA A 41 5.44 -5.77 -20.38
N PHE A 42 5.17 -7.05 -20.10
CA PHE A 42 4.27 -7.87 -20.91
C PHE A 42 2.85 -7.30 -20.95
N ALA A 43 2.34 -6.83 -19.80
CA ALA A 43 1.01 -6.22 -19.73
C ALA A 43 0.91 -4.94 -20.55
N LYS A 44 1.96 -4.10 -20.51
CA LYS A 44 2.04 -2.87 -21.29
C LYS A 44 2.10 -3.15 -22.79
N GLU A 45 2.92 -4.12 -23.20
CA GLU A 45 3.15 -4.44 -24.61
C GLU A 45 1.95 -5.14 -25.26
N HIS A 46 1.33 -6.10 -24.56
CA HIS A 46 0.34 -7.00 -25.18
C HIS A 46 -1.09 -6.81 -24.72
N ALA A 47 -1.32 -6.06 -23.64
CA ALA A 47 -2.66 -5.83 -23.10
C ALA A 47 -3.01 -4.35 -22.96
N GLU A 48 -2.17 -3.45 -23.49
CA GLU A 48 -2.31 -1.98 -23.38
C GLU A 48 -2.57 -1.53 -21.92
N PHE A 49 -2.03 -2.28 -20.97
CA PHE A 49 -2.28 -2.08 -19.55
C PHE A 49 -1.10 -1.38 -18.90
N SER A 50 -1.33 -0.17 -18.38
CA SER A 50 -0.38 0.60 -17.59
C SER A 50 -1.02 0.96 -16.26
N PRO A 51 -0.57 0.38 -15.12
CA PRO A 51 -1.19 0.66 -13.83
C PRO A 51 -0.86 2.07 -13.35
N GLU A 52 -1.82 2.73 -12.70
CA GLU A 52 -1.57 3.94 -11.91
C GLU A 52 -1.11 3.59 -10.48
N LEU A 53 -1.50 2.42 -9.99
CA LEU A 53 -1.20 1.89 -8.67
C LEU A 53 -0.91 0.40 -8.76
N ILE A 54 0.14 -0.04 -8.07
CA ILE A 54 0.48 -1.43 -7.85
C ILE A 54 0.40 -1.70 -6.36
N GLU A 55 -0.53 -2.56 -5.95
CA GLU A 55 -0.57 -3.11 -4.60
C GLU A 55 0.10 -4.49 -4.58
N ILE A 56 1.08 -4.66 -3.71
CA ILE A 56 1.73 -5.94 -3.45
C ILE A 56 1.29 -6.39 -2.06
N ALA A 57 0.31 -7.29 -2.03
CA ALA A 57 -0.18 -7.90 -0.81
C ALA A 57 0.68 -9.12 -0.42
N HIS A 58 0.84 -9.33 0.89
CA HIS A 58 1.51 -10.52 1.45
C HIS A 58 2.97 -10.72 1.03
N TRP A 59 3.62 -9.67 0.53
CA TRP A 59 5.06 -9.66 0.33
C TRP A 59 5.64 -8.37 0.90
N PRO A 60 6.69 -8.47 1.73
CA PRO A 60 7.26 -9.70 2.28
C PRO A 60 6.33 -10.39 3.31
N GLU A 61 6.58 -11.66 3.64
CA GLU A 61 5.94 -12.29 4.81
C GLU A 61 6.48 -11.68 6.11
N ASP A 62 7.80 -11.50 6.18
CA ASP A 62 8.49 -10.76 7.23
C ASP A 62 9.37 -9.67 6.62
N PHE A 63 9.14 -8.42 7.04
CA PHE A 63 9.89 -7.26 6.55
C PHE A 63 11.37 -7.27 6.96
N SER A 64 11.76 -8.11 7.93
CA SER A 64 13.16 -8.36 8.25
C SER A 64 13.93 -9.09 7.14
N GLU A 65 13.22 -9.77 6.23
CA GLU A 65 13.79 -10.49 5.08
C GLU A 65 13.97 -9.60 3.85
N VAL A 66 13.39 -8.39 3.85
CA VAL A 66 13.51 -7.46 2.72
C VAL A 66 14.89 -6.84 2.70
N SER A 67 15.53 -6.90 1.53
CA SER A 67 16.77 -6.16 1.32
C SER A 67 16.46 -4.73 0.87
N ARG A 68 17.44 -3.83 1.09
CA ARG A 68 17.39 -2.48 0.53
C ARG A 68 17.28 -2.49 -1.00
N GLU A 69 17.98 -3.42 -1.65
CA GLU A 69 17.96 -3.58 -3.11
C GLU A 69 16.55 -3.88 -3.62
N ASP A 70 15.75 -4.67 -2.88
CA ASP A 70 14.38 -4.97 -3.27
C ASP A 70 13.51 -3.70 -3.30
N LEU A 71 13.60 -2.84 -2.27
CA LEU A 71 12.83 -1.60 -2.22
C LEU A 71 13.33 -0.55 -3.22
N GLU A 72 14.64 -0.48 -3.47
CA GLU A 72 15.20 0.35 -4.54
C GLU A 72 14.71 -0.14 -5.91
N GLY A 73 14.63 -1.46 -6.10
CA GLY A 73 14.05 -2.09 -7.27
C GLY A 73 12.57 -1.73 -7.47
N LEU A 74 11.76 -1.76 -6.41
CA LEU A 74 10.37 -1.30 -6.46
C LEU A 74 10.25 0.19 -6.76
N LYS A 75 11.11 1.03 -6.18
CA LYS A 75 11.14 2.46 -6.47
C LYS A 75 11.50 2.74 -7.93
N THR A 76 12.40 1.93 -8.49
CA THR A 76 12.73 1.97 -9.92
C THR A 76 11.52 1.58 -10.76
N ILE A 77 10.81 0.50 -10.42
CA ILE A 77 9.56 0.11 -11.11
C ILE A 77 8.52 1.24 -11.04
N ALA A 78 8.29 1.82 -9.87
CA ALA A 78 7.37 2.94 -9.68
C ALA A 78 7.71 4.10 -10.65
N THR A 79 8.99 4.42 -10.78
CA THR A 79 9.50 5.48 -11.66
C THR A 79 9.35 5.11 -13.15
N ASP A 80 9.79 3.91 -13.54
CA ASP A 80 9.79 3.44 -14.94
C ASP A 80 8.36 3.35 -15.53
N PHE A 81 7.40 2.96 -14.69
CA PHE A 81 6.00 2.81 -15.08
C PHE A 81 5.14 4.04 -14.74
N GLY A 82 5.70 5.03 -14.02
CA GLY A 82 4.97 6.23 -13.61
C GLY A 82 3.78 5.93 -12.70
N CYS A 83 3.94 4.99 -11.77
CA CYS A 83 2.86 4.47 -10.92
C CYS A 83 3.23 4.50 -9.44
N GLU A 84 2.23 4.44 -8.58
CA GLU A 84 2.44 4.22 -7.14
C GLU A 84 2.65 2.75 -6.83
N VAL A 85 3.46 2.44 -5.81
CA VAL A 85 3.66 1.08 -5.31
C VAL A 85 3.35 1.04 -3.83
N TRP A 86 2.39 0.20 -3.45
CA TRP A 86 1.93 0.00 -2.08
C TRP A 86 2.29 -1.40 -1.60
N LEU A 87 2.77 -1.46 -0.37
CA LEU A 87 3.21 -2.67 0.30
C LEU A 87 2.55 -2.78 1.67
N THR A 88 2.29 -4.00 2.12
CA THR A 88 1.85 -4.25 3.49
C THR A 88 3.03 -4.72 4.34
N ALA A 89 3.30 -4.02 5.44
CA ALA A 89 4.24 -4.48 6.46
C ALA A 89 3.48 -4.98 7.68
N HIS A 90 3.67 -6.25 8.04
CA HIS A 90 3.06 -6.82 9.24
C HIS A 90 3.91 -6.50 10.47
N THR A 91 3.31 -5.90 11.49
CA THR A 91 3.94 -5.62 12.78
C THR A 91 3.16 -6.29 13.90
N SER A 92 3.84 -6.70 14.98
CA SER A 92 3.19 -7.15 16.21
C SER A 92 2.92 -5.95 17.12
N ARG A 93 2.08 -6.13 18.15
CA ARG A 93 1.86 -5.09 19.19
C ARG A 93 3.12 -4.78 20.00
N GLU A 94 4.10 -5.67 19.95
CA GLU A 94 5.37 -5.59 20.67
C GLU A 94 6.48 -5.03 19.78
N THR A 95 6.20 -4.78 18.49
CA THR A 95 7.17 -4.17 17.58
C THR A 95 7.54 -2.78 18.09
N GLU A 96 8.84 -2.57 18.33
CA GLU A 96 9.36 -1.27 18.71
C GLU A 96 9.11 -0.24 17.60
N VAL A 97 8.73 0.97 18.01
CA VAL A 97 8.51 2.11 17.12
C VAL A 97 9.34 3.29 17.59
N ASP A 98 9.77 4.14 16.66
CA ASP A 98 10.46 5.38 17.00
C ASP A 98 9.48 6.47 17.50
N ALA A 99 10.02 7.67 17.76
CA ALA A 99 9.23 8.81 18.23
C ALA A 99 8.14 9.28 17.23
N SER A 100 8.29 8.99 15.93
CA SER A 100 7.29 9.28 14.90
C SER A 100 6.22 8.18 14.79
N GLY A 101 6.49 6.99 15.34
CA GLY A 101 5.66 5.80 15.21
C GLY A 101 6.10 4.88 14.07
N LEU A 102 7.30 5.09 13.49
CA LEU A 102 7.85 4.22 12.46
C LEU A 102 8.34 2.91 13.13
N PRO A 103 7.85 1.73 12.68
CA PRO A 103 8.35 0.45 13.16
C PRO A 103 9.85 0.30 12.93
N ALA A 104 10.58 -0.25 13.91
CA ALA A 104 12.02 -0.45 13.84
C ALA A 104 12.45 -1.28 12.61
N VAL A 105 11.63 -2.23 12.18
CA VAL A 105 11.86 -3.03 10.97
C VAL A 105 11.85 -2.21 9.68
N LEU A 106 11.18 -1.05 9.68
CA LEU A 106 11.11 -0.13 8.54
C LEU A 106 12.16 0.99 8.61
N ALA A 107 12.78 1.22 9.78
CA ALA A 107 13.76 2.28 9.96
C ALA A 107 14.94 2.22 8.96
N PRO A 108 15.51 1.04 8.60
CA PRO A 108 16.56 0.95 7.59
C PRO A 108 16.14 1.39 6.19
N PHE A 109 14.83 1.56 5.94
CA PHE A 109 14.26 1.88 4.63
C PHE A 109 13.53 3.22 4.64
N ALA A 110 13.63 3.98 5.73
CA ALA A 110 12.83 5.18 5.95
C ALA A 110 12.94 6.21 4.81
N GLU A 111 14.12 6.37 4.17
CA GLU A 111 14.28 7.28 3.03
C GLU A 111 13.71 6.76 1.70
N LEU A 112 13.47 5.46 1.59
CA LEU A 112 12.87 4.84 0.40
C LEU A 112 11.34 4.92 0.44
N LEU A 113 10.75 4.95 1.63
CA LEU A 113 9.32 5.03 1.86
C LEU A 113 8.84 6.48 1.79
N SER A 114 7.93 6.80 0.88
CA SER A 114 7.37 8.15 0.76
C SER A 114 6.24 8.43 1.76
N VAL A 115 5.42 7.41 2.01
CA VAL A 115 4.26 7.47 2.91
C VAL A 115 4.28 6.22 3.78
N VAL A 116 3.95 6.37 5.06
CA VAL A 116 3.75 5.25 5.99
C VAL A 116 2.46 5.50 6.74
N ILE A 117 1.53 4.55 6.63
CA ILE A 117 0.25 4.56 7.33
C ILE A 117 0.23 3.34 8.25
N SER A 118 0.08 3.56 9.56
CA SER A 118 -0.18 2.48 10.50
C SER A 118 -1.69 2.22 10.61
N MET A 119 -2.04 0.95 10.71
CA MET A 119 -3.40 0.48 10.97
C MET A 119 -3.46 -0.09 12.38
N GLU A 120 -4.07 0.65 13.30
CA GLU A 120 -4.14 0.26 14.71
C GLU A 120 -5.53 -0.32 15.01
N PRO A 121 -5.66 -1.64 15.26
CA PRO A 121 -6.93 -2.25 15.56
C PRO A 121 -7.37 -1.89 16.98
N GLU A 122 -8.53 -1.24 17.08
CA GLU A 122 -9.25 -1.01 18.31
C GLU A 122 -10.57 -1.80 18.34
N ALA A 123 -11.21 -1.90 19.50
CA ALA A 123 -12.31 -2.85 19.75
C ALA A 123 -13.36 -2.99 18.61
N ARG A 124 -13.81 -1.88 18.01
CA ARG A 124 -14.76 -1.89 16.87
C ARG A 124 -14.34 -1.00 15.71
N ARG A 125 -13.09 -0.55 15.69
CA ARG A 125 -12.59 0.41 14.69
C ARG A 125 -11.13 0.12 14.40
N VAL A 126 -10.67 0.59 13.25
CA VAL A 126 -9.27 0.63 12.87
C VAL A 126 -8.90 2.10 12.75
N LEU A 127 -7.92 2.53 13.55
CA LEU A 127 -7.36 3.87 13.41
C LEU A 127 -6.29 3.83 12.31
N LEU A 128 -6.47 4.65 11.28
CA LEU A 128 -5.43 4.95 10.30
C LEU A 128 -4.62 6.14 10.78
N LYS A 129 -3.36 5.92 11.13
CA LYS A 129 -2.44 6.99 11.54
C LYS A 129 -1.36 7.17 10.47
N PHE A 130 -1.25 8.39 9.97
CA PHE A 130 -0.17 8.76 9.06
C PHE A 130 1.10 8.96 9.89
N VAL A 131 2.04 8.04 9.74
CA VAL A 131 3.36 8.06 10.39
C VAL A 131 4.31 8.93 9.56
N LYS A 132 4.25 8.80 8.24
CA LYS A 132 5.01 9.59 7.28
C LYS A 132 4.13 9.98 6.10
N VAL A 133 4.31 11.19 5.58
CA VAL A 133 3.66 11.71 4.36
C VAL A 133 4.71 12.29 3.42
N HIS A 134 4.34 12.50 2.15
CA HIS A 134 5.23 13.09 1.14
C HIS A 134 5.73 14.48 1.54
N ASP A 135 4.79 15.38 1.82
CA ASP A 135 5.07 16.78 2.10
C ASP A 135 4.27 17.27 3.31
N GLY A 136 4.89 18.14 4.11
CA GLY A 136 4.24 18.77 5.25
C GLY A 136 4.11 17.85 6.48
N ALA A 137 3.16 18.20 7.34
CA ALA A 137 2.88 17.43 8.55
C ALA A 137 1.83 16.35 8.25
N PRO A 138 1.95 15.14 8.84
CA PRO A 138 0.91 14.13 8.73
C PRO A 138 -0.44 14.70 9.18
N PRO A 139 -1.54 14.44 8.44
CA PRO A 139 -2.86 14.89 8.84
C PRO A 139 -3.28 14.22 10.14
N ALA A 140 -4.33 14.76 10.78
CA ALA A 140 -4.97 14.07 11.89
C ALA A 140 -5.39 12.65 11.45
N GLY A 141 -5.17 11.66 12.31
CA GLY A 141 -5.52 10.28 12.02
C GLY A 141 -7.00 10.10 11.69
N ILE A 142 -7.29 9.12 10.86
CA ILE A 142 -8.65 8.85 10.37
C ILE A 142 -9.19 7.59 11.05
N ASN A 143 -10.39 7.69 11.60
CA ASN A 143 -11.06 6.53 12.21
C ASN A 143 -11.89 5.80 11.17
N LEU A 144 -11.60 4.51 10.97
CA LEU A 144 -12.41 3.61 10.17
C LEU A 144 -13.19 2.68 11.08
N ASP A 145 -14.52 2.74 11.05
CA ASP A 145 -15.36 1.75 11.72
C ASP A 145 -15.30 0.44 10.92
N PHE A 146 -14.94 -0.65 11.58
CA PHE A 146 -14.95 -1.98 10.96
C PHE A 146 -16.27 -2.67 11.28
N ASP A 147 -17.02 -3.08 10.26
CA ASP A 147 -18.24 -3.87 10.38
C ASP A 147 -17.88 -5.37 10.25
N PRO A 148 -17.68 -6.11 11.36
CA PRO A 148 -17.22 -7.50 11.31
C PRO A 148 -18.25 -8.45 10.69
N ARG A 149 -19.52 -8.03 10.56
CA ARG A 149 -20.54 -8.86 9.90
C ARG A 149 -20.42 -8.82 8.39
N ARG A 150 -19.90 -7.70 7.85
CA ARG A 150 -19.75 -7.47 6.42
C ARG A 150 -18.31 -7.53 5.95
N MET A 151 -17.35 -7.54 6.87
CA MET A 151 -15.92 -7.38 6.59
C MET A 151 -15.63 -6.07 5.82
N LEU A 152 -16.41 -5.02 6.08
CA LEU A 152 -16.30 -3.72 5.39
C LEU A 152 -15.88 -2.62 6.36
N LEU A 153 -15.06 -1.70 5.86
CA LEU A 153 -14.67 -0.46 6.55
C LEU A 153 -15.65 0.66 6.23
N ARG A 154 -15.92 1.53 7.21
CA ARG A 154 -16.73 2.75 7.06
C ARG A 154 -15.98 3.94 7.62
N TRP A 155 -15.95 5.03 6.86
CA TRP A 155 -15.37 6.30 7.30
C TRP A 155 -16.32 7.01 8.27
N ARG A 156 -15.78 7.64 9.32
CA ARG A 156 -16.53 8.54 10.21
C ARG A 156 -16.16 10.01 9.97
#